data_AF-A0A963R718-F1
#
_entry.id   AF-A0A963R718-F1
#
_cell.length_a   1.000
_cell.length_b   1.000
_cell.length_c   1.000
_cell.angle_alpha   90.00
_cell.angle_beta   90.00
_cell.angle_gamma   90.00
#
_symmetry.space_group_name_H-M   'P 1'
#
loop_
_entity.id
_entity.type
_entity.pdbx_description
1 polymer ?
#
loop_
_entity_poly.entity_id
_entity_poly.type
_entity_poly.pdbx_seq_one_letter_code
_entity_poly.pdbx_strand_id
1 'polypeptide(L)' 'MNSRDALRHAFGPRMVRRSALVALVVGTALNAINQGPELVAGEPVNVWKLLLTYCVPFLVSSYGGYSALRGE' A
#
# COMPACT_ATOMS: atom_id res chain seq x y z
N MET A 1 -2.47 5.45 24.06
CA MET A 1 -3.66 4.64 23.66
C MET A 1 -3.39 3.13 23.78
N ASN A 2 -4.38 2.25 24.03
CA ASN A 2 -4.15 0.78 24.08
C ASN A 2 -3.92 0.21 22.67
N SER A 3 -3.12 -0.85 22.53
CA SER A 3 -2.76 -1.45 21.24
C SER A 3 -3.96 -1.87 20.38
N ARG A 4 -5.06 -2.30 21.02
CA ARG A 4 -6.30 -2.69 20.34
C ARG A 4 -7.02 -1.49 19.72
N ASP A 5 -7.00 -0.34 20.39
CA ASP A 5 -7.67 0.88 19.92
C ASP A 5 -6.87 1.54 18.78
N ALA A 6 -5.53 1.52 18.89
CA ALA A 6 -4.64 1.94 17.81
C ALA A 6 -4.83 1.09 16.53
N LEU A 7 -4.97 -0.24 16.66
CA LEU A 7 -5.29 -1.11 15.52
C LEU A 7 -6.65 -0.78 14.92
N ARG A 8 -7.70 -0.62 15.74
CA ARG A 8 -9.04 -0.25 15.26
C ARG A 8 -9.04 1.06 14.47
N HIS A 9 -8.24 2.04 14.90
CA HIS A 9 -8.09 3.31 14.18
C HIS A 9 -7.25 3.17 12.91
N ALA A 10 -6.13 2.45 12.97
CA ALA A 10 -5.27 2.21 11.81
C ALA A 10 -5.98 1.41 10.70
N PHE A 11 -6.89 0.51 11.07
CA PHE A 11 -7.74 -0.24 10.13
C PHE A 11 -9.16 0.35 10.01
N GLY A 12 -9.38 1.57 10.51
CA GLY A 12 -10.65 2.26 10.38
C GLY A 12 -10.91 2.73 8.93
N PRO A 13 -12.17 2.97 8.53
CA PRO A 13 -12.53 3.27 7.15
C PRO A 13 -11.78 4.45 6.53
N ARG A 14 -11.51 5.49 7.34
CA ARG A 14 -10.75 6.68 6.91
C ARG A 14 -9.29 6.36 6.62
N MET A 15 -8.65 5.57 7.48
CA MET A 15 -7.24 5.21 7.33
C MET A 15 -7.07 4.22 6.17
N VAL A 16 -7.94 3.21 6.08
CA VAL A 16 -7.96 2.26 4.96
C VAL A 16 -8.12 2.98 3.62
N ARG A 17 -9.02 3.96 3.53
CA ARG A 17 -9.19 4.77 2.30
C ARG A 17 -7.93 5.56 1.95
N ARG A 18 -7.25 6.15 2.94
CA ARG A 18 -5.97 6.85 2.73
C ARG A 18 -4.88 5.88 2.26
N SER A 19 -4.71 4.75 2.95
CA SER A 19 -3.73 3.72 2.58
C SER A 19 -4.01 3.13 1.20
N ALA A 20 -5.28 2.96 0.81
CA ALA A 20 -5.66 2.53 -0.53
C ALA A 20 -5.31 3.58 -1.60
N LEU A 21 -5.50 4.87 -1.33
CA LEU A 21 -5.06 5.96 -2.20
C LEU A 21 -3.54 5.98 -2.37
N VAL A 22 -2.79 5.80 -1.28
CA VAL A 22 -1.32 5.67 -1.33
C VAL A 22 -0.93 4.46 -2.15
N ALA A 23 -1.57 3.31 -1.92
CA ALA A 23 -1.34 2.09 -2.67
C ALA A 23 -1.59 2.27 -4.16
N LEU A 24 -2.66 2.97 -4.53
CA LEU A 24 -2.97 3.27 -5.92
C LEU A 24 -1.88 4.15 -6.55
N VAL A 25 -1.58 5.32 -5.96
CA VAL A 25 -0.64 6.28 -6.57
C VAL A 25 0.79 5.73 -6.60
N VAL A 26 1.30 5.30 -5.43
CA VAL A 26 2.67 4.79 -5.31
C VAL A 26 2.80 3.44 -5.99
N GLY A 27 1.79 2.56 -5.85
CA GLY A 27 1.80 1.25 -6.51
C GLY A 27 1.74 1.36 -8.03
N THR A 28 0.97 2.28 -8.61
CA THR A 28 1.00 2.51 -10.07
C THR A 28 2.36 3.03 -10.53
N ALA A 29 2.95 3.98 -9.81
CA ALA A 29 4.29 4.48 -10.12
C ALA A 29 5.35 3.37 -10.06
N LEU A 30 5.35 2.59 -8.98
CA LEU A 30 6.26 1.46 -8.82
C LEU A 30 6.00 0.38 -9.87
N ASN A 31 4.75 0.14 -10.28
CA ASN A 31 4.43 -0.87 -11.29
C ASN A 31 4.96 -0.46 -12.67
N ALA A 32 4.83 0.82 -13.02
CA ALA A 32 5.40 1.36 -14.24
C ALA A 32 6.94 1.24 -14.25
N ILE A 33 7.61 1.49 -13.12
CA ILE A 33 9.06 1.31 -12.99
C ILE A 33 9.45 -0.17 -13.08
N ASN A 34 8.67 -1.04 -12.44
CA ASN A 34 9.03 -2.43 -12.27
C ASN A 34 8.76 -3.30 -13.49
N GLN A 35 7.66 -3.09 -14.20
CA GLN A 35 7.26 -3.94 -15.33
C GLN A 35 6.56 -3.15 -16.45
N GLY A 36 6.77 -1.83 -16.50
CA GLY A 36 6.29 -0.98 -17.58
C GLY A 36 6.85 -1.34 -18.96
N PRO A 37 8.17 -1.63 -19.10
CA PRO A 37 8.73 -2.07 -20.39
C PRO A 37 8.06 -3.33 -20.94
N GLU A 38 7.81 -4.32 -20.09
CA GLU A 38 7.12 -5.57 -20.43
C GLU A 38 5.69 -5.29 -20.88
N LEU A 39 4.98 -4.39 -20.19
CA LEU A 39 3.65 -3.95 -20.58
C LEU A 39 3.61 -3.32 -21.99
N VAL A 40 4.62 -2.48 -22.29
CA VAL A 40 4.74 -1.78 -23.57
C VAL A 40 5.17 -2.74 -24.68
N ALA A 41 6.01 -3.73 -24.37
CA ALA A 41 6.46 -4.75 -25.30
C ALA A 41 5.39 -5.82 -25.58
N GLY A 42 4.27 -5.83 -24.84
CA GLY A 42 3.23 -6.87 -24.94
C GLY A 42 3.65 -8.21 -24.31
N GLU A 43 4.66 -8.20 -23.46
CA GLU A 43 5.17 -9.35 -22.74
C GLU A 43 4.29 -9.67 -21.52
N PRO A 44 4.23 -10.94 -21.07
CA PRO A 44 3.43 -11.32 -19.92
C PRO A 44 3.93 -10.63 -18.64
N VAL A 45 2.99 -9.99 -17.95
CA VAL A 45 3.25 -9.37 -16.64
C VAL A 45 3.43 -10.41 -15.55
N ASN A 46 4.35 -10.12 -14.63
CA ASN A 46 4.51 -10.92 -13.43
C ASN A 46 3.43 -10.54 -12.40
N VAL A 47 2.41 -11.38 -12.29
CA VAL A 47 1.26 -11.16 -11.39
C VAL A 47 1.70 -11.03 -9.92
N TRP A 48 2.71 -11.79 -9.49
CA TRP A 48 3.20 -11.70 -8.12
C TRP A 48 3.88 -10.34 -7.86
N LYS A 49 4.68 -9.88 -8.82
CA LYS A 49 5.29 -8.55 -8.78
C LYS A 49 4.20 -7.48 -8.74
N LEU A 50 3.19 -7.59 -9.59
CA LEU A 50 2.06 -6.66 -9.64
C LEU A 50 1.36 -6.56 -8.28
N LEU A 51 0.98 -7.69 -7.69
CA LEU A 51 0.32 -7.74 -6.38
C LEU A 51 1.16 -7.07 -5.30
N LEU A 52 2.44 -7.43 -5.17
CA LEU A 52 3.33 -6.85 -4.17
C LEU A 52 3.51 -5.34 -4.36
N THR A 53 3.47 -4.88 -5.61
CA THR A 53 3.65 -3.46 -5.93
C THR A 53 2.53 -2.57 -5.36
N TYR A 54 1.32 -3.11 -5.20
CA TYR A 54 0.21 -2.42 -4.53
C TYR A 54 0.07 -2.80 -3.04
N CYS A 55 0.36 -4.04 -2.68
CA CYS A 55 0.27 -4.50 -1.29
C CYS A 55 1.29 -3.81 -0.38
N VAL A 56 2.54 -3.65 -0.83
CA VAL A 56 3.60 -3.07 0.02
C VAL A 56 3.29 -1.62 0.40
N PRO A 57 2.94 -0.70 -0.51
CA PRO A 57 2.62 0.68 -0.12
C PRO A 57 1.36 0.78 0.76
N PHE A 58 0.36 -0.09 0.56
CA PHE A 58 -0.80 -0.18 1.45
C PHE A 58 -0.39 -0.52 2.89
N LEU A 59 0.42 -1.56 3.05
CA LEU A 59 0.86 -2.05 4.36
C LEU A 59 1.76 -1.02 5.05
N VAL A 60 2.69 -0.41 4.33
CA VAL A 60 3.57 0.63 4.87
C VAL A 60 2.77 1.85 5.33
N SER A 61 1.80 2.32 4.52
CA SER A 61 0.91 3.42 4.91
C SER A 61 0.09 3.09 6.17
N SER A 62 -0.44 1.87 6.24
CA SER A 62 -1.26 1.41 7.37
C SER A 62 -0.42 1.24 8.65
N TYR A 63 0.80 0.74 8.52
CA TYR A 63 1.76 0.62 9.63
C TYR A 63 2.21 2.00 10.13
N GLY A 64 2.47 2.95 9.24
CA GLY A 64 2.79 4.34 9.61
C GLY A 64 1.65 5.01 10.39
N GLY A 65 0.40 4.75 10.00
CA GLY A 65 -0.77 5.21 10.76
C GLY A 65 -0.86 4.56 12.14
N TYR A 66 -0.61 3.26 12.24
CA TYR A 66 -0.57 2.55 13.53
C TYR A 66 0.55 3.06 14.45
N SER A 67 1.76 3.25 13.92
CA SER A 67 2.91 3.68 14.70
C SER A 67 2.74 5.10 15.24
N ALA A 68 2.18 6.01 14.44
CA ALA A 68 1.84 7.37 14.88
C ALA A 68 0.88 7.35 16.08
N LEU A 69 -0.17 6.53 16.03
CA LEU A 69 -1.17 6.39 17.09
C LEU A 69 -0.66 5.63 18.34
N ARG A 70 0.45 4.90 18.23
CA ARG A 70 1.10 4.19 19.35
C ARG A 70 2.19 5.00 20.04
N GLY A 71 2.79 5.95 19.32
CA GLY A 71 3.80 6.88 19.86
C GLY A 71 3.20 8.05 20.65
N GLU A 72 1.87 8.25 20.56
CA GLU A 72 1.05 9.14 21.39
C GLU A 72 0.45 8.41 22.62
#